data_AF-A0AAV7T0I4-F1
#
_entry.id   AF-A0AAV7T0I4-F1
#
_cell.length_a   1.000
_cell.length_b   1.000
_cell.length_c   1.000
_cell.angle_alpha   90.00
_cell.angle_beta   90.00
_cell.angle_gamma   90.00
#
_symmetry.space_group_name_H-M   'P 1'
#
loop_
_entity.id
_entity.type
_entity.pdbx_description
1 polymer ?
#
loop_
_entity_poly.entity_id
_entity_poly.type
_entity_poly.pdbx_seq_one_letter_code
_entity_poly.pdbx_strand_id
1 'polypeptide(L)'
;MWDPISPFMLKLKNVIMDCSMAITEKINGVATLVMLLRQNLDKMWDRVKDMGMRVDGMDEIVGTHAFTLTDHEQRLKMLGAKLADLDDRSGHNNVCILGLPEGTESVLVEQFLESWLPTVLKRLESERGLHVDRAHRTPGG
;
A
#
# COMPACT_ATOMS: atom_id res chain seq x y z
N MET A 1 -11.84 17.28 96.51
CA MET A 1 -12.09 15.88 96.12
C MET A 1 -12.95 15.93 94.86
N TRP A 2 -12.34 15.68 93.69
CA TRP A 2 -12.96 15.39 92.38
C TRP A 2 -14.18 16.23 91.96
N ASP A 3 -13.96 17.30 91.18
CA ASP A 3 -15.04 17.89 90.38
C ASP A 3 -15.34 16.97 89.17
N PRO A 4 -16.58 16.48 89.00
CA PRO A 4 -16.97 15.76 87.80
C PRO A 4 -16.98 16.74 86.63
N ILE A 5 -16.40 16.33 85.50
CA ILE A 5 -16.36 17.08 84.25
C ILE A 5 -17.74 17.70 83.97
N SER A 6 -17.81 19.03 83.88
CA SER A 6 -19.04 19.78 83.59
C SER A 6 -19.76 19.21 82.35
N PRO A 7 -21.10 19.14 82.32
CA PRO A 7 -21.89 18.67 81.17
C PRO A 7 -21.53 19.35 79.84
N PHE A 8 -21.06 20.60 79.89
CA PHE A 8 -20.56 21.32 78.72
C PHE A 8 -19.27 20.70 78.16
N MET A 9 -18.32 20.37 79.03
CA MET A 9 -17.05 19.76 78.66
C MET A 9 -17.25 18.36 78.06
N LEU A 10 -18.26 17.61 78.53
CA LEU A 10 -18.63 16.31 77.93
C LEU A 10 -19.18 16.48 76.51
N LYS A 11 -20.06 17.45 76.27
CA LYS A 11 -20.58 17.75 74.92
C LYS A 11 -19.45 18.17 73.97
N LEU A 12 -18.55 19.03 74.43
CA LEU A 12 -17.41 19.49 73.64
C LEU A 12 -16.50 18.31 73.25
N LYS A 13 -16.20 17.42 74.20
CA LYS A 13 -15.41 16.20 73.94
C LYS A 13 -16.06 15.33 72.87
N ASN A 14 -17.38 15.13 72.93
CA ASN A 14 -18.11 14.31 71.96
C ASN A 14 -18.04 14.94 70.56
N VAL A 15 -18.26 16.25 70.43
CA VAL A 15 -18.14 16.95 69.13
C VAL A 15 -16.74 16.82 68.53
N ILE A 16 -15.69 16.97 69.36
CA ILE A 16 -14.30 16.80 68.90
C ILE A 16 -14.07 15.35 68.43
N MET A 17 -14.59 14.37 69.15
CA MET A 17 -14.47 12.96 68.79
C MET A 17 -15.19 12.66 67.47
N ASP A 18 -16.42 13.14 67.31
CA ASP A 18 -17.21 12.97 66.08
C ASP A 18 -16.53 13.63 64.88
N CYS A 19 -16.02 14.86 65.04
CA CYS A 19 -15.23 15.51 64.00
C CYS A 19 -13.95 14.74 63.67
N SER A 20 -13.22 14.25 64.68
CA SER A 20 -12.00 13.46 64.47
C SER A 20 -12.30 12.19 63.69
N MET A 21 -13.36 11.46 64.04
CA MET A 21 -13.79 10.25 63.33
C MET A 21 -14.16 10.57 61.87
N ALA A 22 -14.97 11.60 61.64
CA ALA A 22 -15.37 12.01 60.29
C ALA A 22 -14.16 12.40 59.42
N ILE A 23 -13.20 13.14 59.98
CA ILE A 23 -11.96 13.50 59.27
C ILE A 23 -11.15 12.24 58.94
N THR A 24 -10.97 11.33 59.89
CA THR A 24 -10.25 10.07 59.65
C THR A 24 -10.91 9.23 58.56
N GLU A 25 -12.24 9.13 58.56
CA GLU A 25 -12.99 8.42 57.53
C GLU A 25 -12.78 9.04 56.14
N LYS A 26 -12.89 10.36 56.01
CA LYS A 26 -12.65 11.06 54.74
C LYS A 26 -11.21 10.89 54.25
N ILE A 27 -10.22 10.99 55.15
CA ILE A 27 -8.81 10.79 54.81
C ILE A 27 -8.57 9.36 54.30
N ASN A 28 -9.15 8.35 54.95
CA ASN A 28 -9.04 6.96 54.51
C ASN A 28 -9.72 6.73 53.15
N GLY A 29 -10.86 7.40 52.90
CA GLY A 29 -11.52 7.38 51.61
C GLY A 29 -10.65 7.98 50.50
N VAL A 30 -10.03 9.15 50.76
CA VAL A 30 -9.10 9.79 49.81
C VAL A 30 -7.88 8.90 49.56
N ALA A 31 -7.27 8.32 50.60
CA ALA A 31 -6.13 7.43 50.47
C ALA A 31 -6.46 6.23 49.55
N THR A 32 -7.66 5.65 49.71
CA THR A 32 -8.13 4.55 48.87
C THR A 32 -8.29 4.96 47.40
N LEU A 33 -8.89 6.13 47.14
CA LEU A 33 -9.04 6.66 45.78
C LEU A 33 -7.68 6.95 45.13
N VAL A 34 -6.72 7.49 45.87
CA VAL A 34 -5.37 7.75 45.39
C VAL A 34 -4.65 6.43 45.03
N MET A 35 -4.81 5.38 45.83
CA MET A 35 -4.27 4.05 45.51
C MET A 35 -4.89 3.47 44.23
N LEU A 36 -6.20 3.60 44.06
CA LEU A 36 -6.89 3.12 42.86
C LEU A 36 -6.46 3.89 41.62
N LEU A 37 -6.35 5.22 41.72
CA LEU A 37 -5.85 6.07 40.63
C LEU A 37 -4.44 5.67 40.21
N ARG A 38 -3.54 5.43 41.17
CA ARG A 38 -2.19 4.95 40.87
C ARG A 38 -2.21 3.63 40.10
N GLN A 39 -2.98 2.64 40.55
CA GLN A 39 -3.10 1.36 39.85
C GLN A 39 -3.64 1.50 38.42
N ASN A 40 -4.59 2.42 38.22
CA ASN A 40 -5.13 2.69 36.88
C ASN A 40 -4.09 3.38 35.99
N LEU A 41 -3.31 4.31 36.52
CA LEU A 41 -2.21 4.95 35.80
C LEU A 41 -1.14 3.95 35.38
N ASP A 42 -0.76 3.03 36.27
CA ASP A 42 0.21 1.97 35.95
C ASP A 42 -0.30 1.07 34.80
N LYS A 43 -1.57 0.64 34.87
CA LYS A 43 -2.21 -0.14 33.78
C LYS A 43 -2.30 0.65 32.48
N MET A 44 -2.61 1.94 32.54
CA MET A 44 -2.66 2.80 31.35
C MET A 44 -1.26 2.95 30.74
N TRP A 45 -0.24 3.09 31.57
CA TRP A 45 1.15 3.18 31.13
C TRP A 45 1.57 1.92 30.36
N ASP A 46 1.28 0.75 30.90
CA ASP A 46 1.57 -0.52 30.22
C ASP A 46 0.87 -0.64 28.87
N ARG A 47 -0.41 -0.24 28.80
CA ARG A 47 -1.17 -0.22 27.54
C ARG A 47 -0.60 0.75 26.53
N VAL A 48 -0.21 1.96 26.96
CA VAL A 48 0.41 2.96 26.07
C VAL A 48 1.75 2.46 25.55
N LYS A 49 2.54 1.80 26.39
CA LYS A 49 3.81 1.18 25.99
C LYS A 49 3.62 0.09 24.95
N ASP A 50 2.65 -0.81 25.16
CA ASP A 50 2.31 -1.87 24.20
C ASP A 50 1.85 -1.28 22.85
N MET A 51 0.97 -0.28 22.89
CA MET A 51 0.53 0.41 21.68
C MET A 51 1.70 1.08 20.94
N GLY A 52 2.63 1.72 21.66
CA GLY A 52 3.82 2.32 21.06
C GLY A 52 4.65 1.29 20.29
N MET A 53 4.99 0.15 20.91
CA MET A 53 5.77 -0.91 20.26
C MET A 53 5.06 -1.47 19.01
N ARG A 54 3.73 -1.58 19.05
CA ARG A 54 2.93 -2.04 17.90
C ARG A 54 2.92 -1.04 16.75
N VAL A 55 2.86 0.26 17.06
CA VAL A 55 2.92 1.34 16.07
C VAL A 55 4.30 1.35 15.42
N ASP A 56 5.37 1.29 16.21
CA ASP A 56 6.75 1.25 15.70
C ASP A 56 6.96 0.08 14.73
N GLY A 57 6.50 -1.12 15.11
CA GLY A 57 6.57 -2.30 14.24
C GLY A 57 5.73 -2.17 12.96
N MET A 58 4.59 -1.48 13.03
CA MET A 58 3.77 -1.23 11.84
C MET A 58 4.43 -0.22 10.91
N ASP A 59 5.07 0.82 11.45
CA ASP A 59 5.81 1.81 10.67
C ASP A 59 6.99 1.18 9.92
N GLU A 60 7.71 0.22 10.53
CA GLU A 60 8.77 -0.54 9.87
C GLU A 60 8.25 -1.37 8.68
N ILE A 61 7.12 -2.08 8.86
CA ILE A 61 6.49 -2.88 7.81
C ILE A 61 6.00 -1.99 6.67
N VAL A 62 5.33 -0.88 6.99
CA VAL A 62 4.84 0.10 6.00
C VAL A 62 6.00 0.68 5.20
N GLY A 63 7.11 1.05 5.86
CA GLY A 63 8.32 1.53 5.19
C GLY A 63 8.89 0.50 4.21
N THR A 64 8.95 -0.76 4.62
CA THR A 64 9.42 -1.86 3.77
C THR A 64 8.50 -2.06 2.56
N HIS A 65 7.19 -2.05 2.77
CA HIS A 65 6.21 -2.20 1.68
C HIS A 65 6.28 -1.04 0.68
N ALA A 66 6.39 0.21 1.15
CA ALA A 66 6.54 1.38 0.30
C ALA A 66 7.79 1.28 -0.59
N PHE A 67 8.91 0.80 -0.03
CA PHE A 67 10.13 0.55 -0.80
C PHE A 67 9.92 -0.52 -1.87
N THR A 68 9.33 -1.67 -1.52
CA THR A 68 9.09 -2.77 -2.48
C THR A 68 8.14 -2.38 -3.60
N LEU A 69 7.09 -1.61 -3.30
CA LEU A 69 6.17 -1.09 -4.31
C LEU A 69 6.89 -0.19 -5.31
N THR A 70 7.77 0.70 -4.82
CA THR A 70 8.53 1.60 -5.68
C THR A 70 9.49 0.82 -6.60
N ASP A 71 10.20 -0.19 -6.09
CA ASP A 71 11.05 -1.07 -6.91
C ASP A 71 10.22 -1.81 -7.97
N HIS A 72 9.07 -2.36 -7.58
CA HIS A 72 8.20 -3.08 -8.51
C HIS A 72 7.62 -2.18 -9.60
N GLU A 73 7.18 -0.96 -9.26
CA GLU A 73 6.73 0.02 -10.25
C GLU A 73 7.82 0.38 -11.26
N GLN A 74 9.07 0.55 -10.80
CA GLN A 74 10.21 0.82 -11.68
C GLN A 74 10.48 -0.38 -12.59
N ARG A 75 10.44 -1.61 -12.07
CA ARG A 75 10.61 -2.82 -12.88
C ARG A 75 9.52 -2.98 -13.92
N LEU A 76 8.26 -2.73 -13.55
CA LEU A 76 7.13 -2.77 -14.49
C LEU A 76 7.30 -1.74 -15.60
N LYS A 77 7.70 -0.50 -15.28
CA LYS A 77 7.99 0.52 -16.28
C LYS A 77 9.12 0.10 -17.22
N MET A 78 10.20 -0.45 -16.69
CA MET A 78 11.32 -0.94 -17.51
C MET A 78 10.91 -2.10 -18.42
N LEU A 79 10.13 -3.05 -17.89
CA LEU A 79 9.63 -4.19 -18.66
C LEU A 79 8.65 -3.75 -19.75
N GLY A 80 7.75 -2.81 -19.44
CA GLY A 80 6.83 -2.23 -20.41
C GLY A 80 7.56 -1.53 -21.56
N ALA A 81 8.58 -0.73 -21.24
CA ALA A 81 9.41 -0.08 -22.26
C ALA A 81 10.17 -1.08 -23.13
N LYS A 82 10.72 -2.14 -22.53
CA LYS A 82 11.38 -3.22 -23.29
C LYS A 82 10.41 -3.98 -24.18
N LEU A 83 9.20 -4.25 -23.71
CA LEU A 83 8.20 -4.96 -24.49
C LEU A 83 7.77 -4.12 -25.70
N ALA A 84 7.55 -2.82 -25.52
CA ALA A 84 7.24 -1.90 -26.62
C ALA A 84 8.38 -1.84 -27.66
N ASP A 85 9.64 -1.72 -27.21
CA ASP A 85 10.80 -1.74 -28.12
C ASP A 85 10.92 -3.07 -28.88
N LEU A 86 10.63 -4.21 -28.23
CA LEU A 86 10.65 -5.52 -28.89
C LEU A 86 9.52 -5.66 -29.91
N ASP A 87 8.32 -5.17 -29.59
CA ASP A 87 7.17 -5.21 -30.51
C ASP A 87 7.43 -4.32 -31.73
N ASP A 88 7.93 -3.11 -31.52
CA ASP A 88 8.34 -2.19 -32.59
C ASP A 88 9.39 -2.82 -33.50
N ARG A 89 10.43 -3.46 -32.93
CA ARG A 89 11.47 -4.13 -33.72
C ARG A 89 10.96 -5.36 -34.46
N SER A 90 10.07 -6.13 -33.83
CA SER A 90 9.47 -7.31 -34.45
C SER A 90 8.54 -6.92 -35.60
N GLY A 91 7.86 -5.78 -35.49
CA GLY A 91 6.97 -5.23 -36.51
C GLY A 91 7.67 -4.38 -37.57
N HIS A 92 8.89 -3.89 -37.31
CA HIS A 92 9.56 -2.88 -38.15
C HIS A 92 9.70 -3.28 -39.62
N ASN A 93 9.94 -4.58 -39.87
CA ASN A 93 10.10 -5.11 -41.22
C ASN A 93 8.81 -5.74 -41.78
N ASN A 94 7.70 -5.67 -41.04
CA ASN A 94 6.42 -6.22 -41.46
C ASN A 94 5.58 -5.13 -42.14
N VAL A 95 5.03 -5.45 -43.30
CA VAL A 95 4.12 -4.56 -44.04
C VAL A 95 2.75 -5.24 -44.13
N CYS A 96 1.69 -4.51 -43.78
CA CYS A 96 0.32 -4.97 -43.94
C CYS A 96 -0.27 -4.37 -45.23
N ILE A 97 -0.74 -5.24 -46.13
CA ILE A 97 -1.37 -4.83 -47.40
C ILE A 97 -2.88 -5.05 -47.26
N LEU A 98 -3.65 -3.97 -47.39
CA LEU A 98 -5.11 -3.99 -47.27
C LEU A 98 -5.76 -3.79 -48.65
N GLY A 99 -6.89 -4.47 -48.89
CA GLY A 99 -7.68 -4.32 -50.11
C GLY A 99 -7.18 -5.12 -51.32
N LEU A 100 -6.30 -6.09 -51.11
CA LEU A 100 -5.92 -7.06 -52.15
C LEU A 100 -7.04 -8.10 -52.30
N PRO A 101 -7.65 -8.27 -53.50
CA PRO A 101 -8.74 -9.23 -53.70
C PRO A 101 -8.31 -10.67 -53.41
N GLU A 102 -9.16 -11.44 -52.74
CA GLU A 102 -8.83 -12.82 -52.43
C GLU A 102 -8.71 -13.67 -53.70
N GLY A 103 -7.62 -14.44 -53.79
CA GLY A 103 -7.36 -15.34 -54.92
C GLY A 103 -6.60 -14.72 -56.10
N THR A 104 -6.22 -13.44 -56.04
CA THR A 104 -5.24 -12.88 -56.99
C THR A 104 -3.81 -13.32 -56.70
N GLU A 105 -3.57 -13.73 -55.46
CA GLU A 105 -2.29 -14.27 -55.01
C GLU A 105 -2.13 -15.69 -55.57
N SER A 106 -0.98 -15.98 -56.19
CA SER A 106 -0.65 -17.34 -56.64
C SER A 106 -0.56 -18.33 -55.46
N VAL A 107 -0.34 -19.62 -55.74
CA VAL A 107 -0.10 -20.64 -54.70
C VAL A 107 1.06 -20.25 -53.75
N LEU A 108 2.02 -19.47 -54.24
CA LEU A 108 3.14 -18.92 -53.46
C LEU A 108 2.96 -17.40 -53.32
N VAL A 109 2.59 -16.95 -52.12
CA VAL A 109 2.25 -15.55 -51.83
C VAL A 109 3.52 -14.68 -51.83
N GLU A 110 4.65 -15.23 -51.38
CA GLU A 110 5.95 -14.55 -51.34
C GLU A 110 6.39 -14.13 -52.75
N GLN A 111 6.41 -15.08 -53.69
CA GLN A 111 6.80 -14.82 -55.09
C GLN A 111 5.85 -13.86 -55.80
N PHE A 112 4.55 -13.94 -55.47
CA PHE A 112 3.58 -12.98 -55.96
C PHE A 112 3.93 -11.57 -55.47
N LEU A 113 4.18 -11.39 -54.17
CA LEU A 113 4.50 -10.07 -53.61
C LEU A 113 5.84 -9.53 -54.13
N GLU A 114 6.87 -10.36 -54.24
CA GLU A 114 8.19 -9.97 -54.79
C GLU A 114 8.10 -9.44 -56.23
N SER A 115 7.17 -9.95 -57.05
CA SER A 115 6.98 -9.48 -58.43
C SER A 115 5.93 -8.36 -58.56
N TRP A 116 4.88 -8.42 -57.76
CA TRP A 116 3.76 -7.47 -57.82
C TRP A 116 4.10 -6.11 -57.19
N LEU A 117 4.71 -6.09 -56.00
CA LEU A 117 5.02 -4.84 -55.29
C LEU A 117 5.90 -3.87 -56.10
N PRO A 118 7.01 -4.32 -56.74
CA PRO A 118 7.82 -3.43 -57.58
C PRO A 118 7.04 -2.85 -58.76
N THR A 119 6.15 -3.65 -59.36
CA THR A 119 5.31 -3.23 -60.49
C THR A 119 4.32 -2.12 -60.09
N VAL A 120 3.72 -2.26 -58.91
CA VAL A 120 2.74 -1.28 -58.39
C VAL A 120 3.42 0.00 -57.92
N LEU A 121 4.52 -0.12 -57.17
CA LEU A 121 5.19 1.03 -56.55
C LEU A 121 6.12 1.79 -57.50
N LYS A 122 6.50 1.21 -58.65
CA LYS A 122 7.29 1.82 -59.75
C LYS A 122 8.63 2.47 -59.36
N ARG A 123 9.05 2.33 -58.09
CA ARG A 123 10.19 3.02 -57.47
C ARG A 123 11.00 2.14 -56.51
N LEU A 124 10.76 0.83 -56.50
CA LEU A 124 11.58 -0.13 -55.75
C LEU A 124 12.88 -0.40 -56.52
N GLU A 125 13.73 0.63 -56.62
CA GLU A 125 15.09 0.51 -57.16
C GLU A 125 16.03 0.11 -56.01
N SER A 126 16.14 -1.19 -55.76
CA SER A 126 17.16 -1.76 -54.88
C SER A 126 18.08 -2.63 -55.72
N GLU A 127 19.41 -2.45 -55.58
CA GLU A 127 20.44 -3.26 -56.27
C GLU A 127 20.30 -4.77 -55.98
N ARG A 128 19.59 -5.16 -54.92
CA ARG A 128 19.38 -6.55 -54.50
C ARG A 128 17.99 -7.11 -54.82
N GLY A 129 17.08 -6.30 -55.37
CA GLY A 129 15.66 -6.66 -55.50
C GLY A 129 14.92 -6.68 -54.16
N LEU A 130 13.59 -6.84 -54.21
CA LEU A 130 12.75 -7.06 -53.03
C LEU A 130 12.76 -8.55 -52.70
N HIS A 131 13.05 -8.90 -51.45
CA HIS A 131 12.93 -10.27 -50.95
C HIS A 131 11.90 -10.31 -49.81
N VAL A 132 11.05 -11.33 -49.82
CA VAL A 132 10.01 -11.53 -48.80
C VAL A 132 10.31 -12.83 -48.05
N ASP A 133 10.72 -12.71 -46.79
CA ASP A 133 11.04 -13.88 -45.95
C ASP A 133 9.82 -14.75 -45.65
N ARG A 134 8.66 -14.12 -45.42
CA ARG A 134 7.40 -14.80 -45.11
C ARG A 134 6.21 -13.94 -45.51
N ALA A 135 5.23 -14.55 -46.16
CA ALA A 135 3.95 -13.90 -46.41
C ALA A 135 2.82 -14.79 -45.91
N HIS A 136 1.81 -14.18 -45.30
CA HIS A 136 0.62 -14.90 -44.89
C HIS A 136 -0.57 -13.95 -44.82
N ARG A 137 -1.76 -14.50 -45.01
CA ARG A 137 -3.01 -13.80 -44.70
C ARG A 137 -3.20 -13.80 -43.20
N THR A 138 -3.55 -12.65 -42.64
CA THR A 138 -4.01 -12.59 -41.25
C THR A 138 -5.38 -13.28 -41.19
N PRO A 139 -5.56 -14.32 -40.38
CA PRO A 139 -6.85 -15.00 -40.28
C PRO A 139 -7.88 -14.07 -39.64
N GLY A 140 -8.81 -13.54 -40.45
CA GLY A 140 -9.98 -12.78 -40.02
C GLY A 140 -9.68 -11.38 -39.49
N GLY A 141 -9.95 -10.37 -40.32
CA GLY A 141 -10.41 -9.06 -39.83
C GLY A 141 -11.92 -9.06 -39.65
#